data_AF-A0AA37WNG4-F1
#
_entry.id   AF-A0AA37WNG4-F1
#
_cell.length_a   1.000
_cell.length_b   1.000
_cell.length_c   1.000
_cell.angle_alpha   90.00
_cell.angle_beta   90.00
_cell.angle_gamma   90.00
#
_symmetry.space_group_name_H-M   'P 1'
#
loop_
_entity.id
_entity.type
_entity.pdbx_description
1 polymer ?
#
loop_
_entity_poly.entity_id
_entity_poly.type
_entity_poly.pdbx_seq_one_letter_code
_entity_poly.pdbx_strand_id
1 'polypeptide(L)'
;MDTVDSIDSEEYFELYEKYINARHQDGDMYPPSRKQYDSFLTSEWGVTRFITFRLNDKLVSVAVIDVLDNGLSAVYTFYDPDYPKRSFGTFAILCQIEQAKALDLDSVYLGYWIRECIKMNYKTRFQPLELYIEGTWAPEDPQ
;
A
#
# COMPACT_ATOMS: atom_id res chain seq x y z
N MET A 1 -10.81 -10.82 3.82
CA MET A 1 -10.29 -9.53 3.33
C MET A 1 -11.30 -8.57 3.82
N ASP A 2 -10.89 -7.70 4.72
CA ASP A 2 -11.82 -6.95 5.54
C ASP A 2 -11.32 -5.52 5.63
N THR A 3 -12.20 -4.56 5.35
CA THR A 3 -11.91 -3.15 5.53
C THR A 3 -12.22 -2.78 6.98
N VAL A 4 -11.25 -2.16 7.65
CA VAL A 4 -11.37 -1.67 9.02
C VAL A 4 -11.13 -0.16 9.06
N ASP A 5 -11.71 0.49 10.07
CA ASP A 5 -11.61 1.95 10.25
C ASP A 5 -10.37 2.38 11.05
N SER A 6 -9.72 1.45 11.78
CA SER A 6 -8.49 1.73 12.51
C SER A 6 -7.56 0.52 12.59
N ILE A 7 -6.28 0.82 12.82
CA ILE A 7 -5.21 -0.17 13.01
C ILE A 7 -4.48 0.03 14.36
N ASP A 8 -5.15 0.62 15.35
CA ASP A 8 -4.50 1.06 16.61
C ASP A 8 -4.12 -0.08 17.58
N SER A 9 -4.42 -1.34 17.21
CA SER A 9 -4.12 -2.50 18.06
C SER A 9 -2.66 -2.93 17.94
N GLU A 10 -2.18 -3.60 18.98
CA GLU A 10 -0.79 -4.10 19.03
C GLU A 10 -0.49 -5.08 17.90
N GLU A 11 -1.46 -5.90 17.47
CA GLU A 11 -1.27 -6.86 16.38
C GLU A 11 -0.85 -6.18 15.07
N TYR A 12 -1.43 -5.02 14.75
CA TYR A 12 -1.09 -4.28 13.55
C TYR A 12 0.30 -3.63 13.65
N PHE A 13 0.65 -3.10 14.83
CA PHE A 13 1.96 -2.52 15.09
C PHE A 13 3.07 -3.57 15.04
N GLU A 14 2.87 -4.75 15.64
CA GLU A 14 3.82 -5.87 15.60
C GLU A 14 4.11 -6.30 14.15
N LEU A 15 3.09 -6.36 13.30
CA LEU A 15 3.26 -6.67 11.88
C LEU A 15 4.07 -5.58 11.14
N TYR A 16 3.77 -4.31 11.42
CA TYR A 16 4.52 -3.17 10.87
C TYR A 16 5.99 -3.21 11.30
N GLU A 17 6.25 -3.36 12.60
CA GLU A 17 7.59 -3.44 13.18
C GLU A 17 8.39 -4.57 12.53
N LYS A 18 7.81 -5.77 12.46
CA LYS A 18 8.42 -6.93 11.79
C LYS A 18 8.75 -6.64 10.34
N TYR A 19 7.84 -6.02 9.59
CA TYR A 19 8.03 -5.69 8.18
C TYR A 19 9.18 -4.69 7.98
N ILE A 20 9.21 -3.59 8.75
CA ILE A 20 10.26 -2.58 8.67
C ILE A 20 11.62 -3.19 9.01
N ASN A 21 11.70 -3.93 10.12
CA ASN A 21 12.93 -4.61 10.54
C ASN A 21 13.44 -5.61 9.50
N ALA A 22 12.57 -6.21 8.67
CA ALA A 22 12.99 -7.19 7.67
C ALA A 22 13.30 -6.58 6.29
N ARG A 23 12.63 -5.49 5.90
CA ARG A 23 12.64 -4.98 4.51
C ARG A 23 13.16 -3.56 4.34
N HIS A 24 13.19 -2.76 5.40
CA HIS A 24 13.47 -1.33 5.35
C HIS A 24 14.44 -0.86 6.44
N GLN A 25 15.41 -1.70 6.82
CA GLN A 25 16.48 -1.33 7.77
C GLN A 25 17.32 -0.13 7.28
N ASP A 26 17.32 0.13 5.97
CA ASP A 26 18.04 1.19 5.29
C ASP A 26 17.18 2.44 4.99
N GLY A 27 15.91 2.46 5.43
CA GLY A 27 14.96 3.53 5.10
C GLY A 27 14.60 4.44 6.27
N ASP A 28 13.92 5.55 5.97
CA ASP A 28 13.51 6.59 6.94
C ASP A 28 12.50 6.10 8.00
N MET A 29 11.95 4.90 7.83
CA MET A 29 11.06 4.23 8.80
C MET A 29 11.80 3.36 9.81
N TYR A 30 13.12 3.24 9.72
CA TYR A 30 13.94 2.47 10.65
C TYR A 30 14.72 3.39 11.63
N PRO A 31 14.80 3.03 12.92
CA PRO A 31 14.11 1.91 13.57
C PRO A 31 12.59 2.18 13.68
N PRO A 32 11.75 1.13 13.58
CA PRO A 32 10.31 1.29 13.69
C PRO A 32 9.95 1.88 15.06
N SER A 33 9.07 2.86 15.07
CA SER A 33 8.57 3.46 16.31
C SER A 33 7.07 3.63 16.28
N ARG A 34 6.42 3.48 17.44
CA ARG A 34 4.98 3.69 17.60
C ARG A 34 4.56 5.09 17.19
N LYS A 35 5.36 6.10 17.58
CA LYS A 35 5.12 7.50 17.21
C LYS A 35 5.08 7.70 15.69
N GLN A 36 6.01 7.11 14.95
CA GLN A 36 6.04 7.21 13.49
C GLN A 36 4.86 6.48 12.86
N TYR A 37 4.56 5.27 13.35
CA TYR A 37 3.40 4.48 12.94
C TYR A 37 2.10 5.27 13.08
N ASP A 38 1.85 5.86 14.25
CA ASP A 38 0.66 6.65 14.52
C ASP A 38 0.64 7.93 13.66
N SER A 39 1.78 8.62 13.46
CA SER A 39 1.81 9.84 12.65
C SER A 39 1.64 9.61 11.14
N PHE A 40 2.08 8.44 10.66
CA PHE A 40 2.18 8.17 9.22
C PHE A 40 0.93 7.48 8.67
N LEU A 41 0.24 6.69 9.50
CA LEU A 41 -0.87 5.84 9.05
C LEU A 41 -2.23 6.30 9.61
N THR A 42 -2.35 7.52 10.14
CA THR A 42 -3.61 8.02 10.70
C THR A 42 -4.46 8.79 9.70
N SER A 43 -5.78 8.68 9.90
CA SER A 43 -6.85 9.31 9.13
C SER A 43 -7.04 10.79 9.53
N GLU A 44 -6.07 11.67 9.28
CA GLU A 44 -6.26 13.10 9.59
C GLU A 44 -7.44 13.69 8.81
N TRP A 45 -7.70 13.20 7.59
CA TRP A 45 -8.68 13.78 6.65
C TRP A 45 -9.94 12.92 6.45
N GLY A 46 -10.11 11.85 7.24
CA GLY A 46 -11.31 10.99 7.20
C GLY A 46 -11.44 10.06 5.97
N VAL A 47 -10.51 10.17 5.01
CA VAL A 47 -10.51 9.40 3.74
C VAL A 47 -9.75 8.08 3.84
N THR A 48 -8.90 7.93 4.86
CA THR A 48 -8.05 6.75 5.01
C THR A 48 -8.87 5.54 5.44
N ARG A 49 -8.61 4.40 4.80
CA ARG A 49 -9.19 3.09 5.11
C ARG A 49 -8.08 2.04 5.12
N PHE A 50 -8.31 0.96 5.85
CA PHE A 50 -7.33 -0.11 5.99
C PHE A 50 -7.92 -1.41 5.47
N ILE A 51 -7.28 -2.00 4.46
CA ILE A 51 -7.63 -3.33 3.97
C ILE A 51 -6.74 -4.34 4.66
N THR A 52 -7.35 -5.30 5.35
CA THR A 52 -6.64 -6.31 6.13
C THR A 52 -6.77 -7.68 5.47
N PHE A 53 -5.66 -8.42 5.51
CA PHE A 53 -5.56 -9.78 4.99
C PHE A 53 -5.17 -10.71 6.12
N ARG A 54 -5.95 -11.77 6.31
CA ARG A 54 -5.71 -12.79 7.33
C ARG A 54 -5.58 -14.17 6.70
N LEU A 55 -4.70 -15.00 7.26
CA LEU A 55 -4.51 -16.40 6.88
C LEU A 55 -4.70 -17.25 8.13
N ASN A 56 -5.74 -18.09 8.15
CA ASN A 56 -6.13 -18.87 9.34
C ASN A 56 -6.19 -17.98 10.59
N ASP A 57 -6.96 -16.89 10.50
CA ASP A 57 -7.14 -15.85 11.53
C ASP A 57 -5.90 -15.05 11.95
N LYS A 58 -4.72 -15.35 11.43
CA LYS A 58 -3.51 -14.53 11.63
C LYS A 58 -3.48 -13.35 10.67
N LEU A 59 -3.26 -12.13 11.16
CA LEU A 59 -2.99 -10.96 10.31
C LEU A 59 -1.67 -11.15 9.53
N VAL A 60 -1.72 -11.03 8.21
CA VAL A 60 -0.56 -11.22 7.32
C VAL A 60 -0.24 -10.03 6.44
N SER A 61 -1.19 -9.12 6.21
CA SER A 61 -0.93 -7.89 5.46
C SER A 61 -1.97 -6.83 5.78
N VAL A 62 -1.54 -5.58 5.69
CA VAL A 62 -2.39 -4.38 5.75
C VAL A 62 -2.03 -3.50 4.58
N ALA A 63 -3.03 -3.07 3.83
CA ALA A 63 -2.92 -1.99 2.86
C ALA A 63 -3.61 -0.75 3.42
N VAL A 64 -2.87 0.33 3.54
CA VAL A 64 -3.37 1.65 3.91
C VAL A 64 -3.70 2.38 2.63
N ILE A 65 -4.95 2.80 2.48
CA ILE A 65 -5.45 3.47 1.29
C ILE A 65 -6.18 4.75 1.66
N ASP A 66 -6.17 5.74 0.76
CA ASP A 66 -7.12 6.84 0.82
C ASP A 66 -8.17 6.68 -0.26
N VAL A 67 -9.44 6.90 0.09
CA VAL A 67 -10.57 6.90 -0.85
C VAL A 67 -10.75 8.32 -1.37
N LEU A 68 -10.55 8.51 -2.67
CA LEU A 68 -10.71 9.78 -3.37
C LEU A 68 -11.96 9.73 -4.27
N ASP A 69 -12.41 10.89 -4.74
CA ASP A 69 -13.60 11.00 -5.59
C ASP A 69 -13.48 10.24 -6.92
N ASN A 70 -12.24 10.05 -7.42
CA ASN A 70 -11.96 9.45 -8.72
C ASN A 70 -11.03 8.22 -8.64
N GLY A 71 -10.72 7.72 -7.45
CA GLY A 71 -9.79 6.61 -7.31
C GLY A 71 -9.43 6.22 -5.89
N LEU A 72 -8.67 5.14 -5.76
CA LEU A 72 -8.02 4.75 -4.51
C LEU A 72 -6.54 5.14 -4.56
N SER A 73 -6.03 5.76 -3.50
CA SER A 73 -4.60 6.02 -3.35
C SER A 73 -3.96 4.93 -2.50
N ALA A 74 -2.99 4.20 -3.05
CA ALA A 74 -2.22 3.20 -2.33
C ALA A 74 -1.12 3.89 -1.49
N VAL A 75 -1.47 4.29 -0.26
CA VAL A 75 -0.58 5.06 0.63
C VAL A 75 0.59 4.21 1.11
N TYR A 76 0.30 3.05 1.69
CA TYR A 76 1.33 2.16 2.22
C TYR A 76 0.86 0.70 2.30
N THR A 77 1.79 -0.24 2.28
CA THR A 77 1.46 -1.66 2.48
C THR A 77 2.57 -2.35 3.23
N PHE A 78 2.23 -2.95 4.36
CA PHE A 78 3.12 -3.79 5.16
C PHE A 78 2.53 -5.19 5.31
N TYR A 79 3.41 -6.18 5.44
CA TYR A 79 3.01 -7.59 5.42
C TYR A 79 4.04 -8.49 6.09
N ASP A 80 3.62 -9.71 6.41
CA ASP A 80 4.46 -10.69 7.09
C ASP A 80 5.59 -11.15 6.14
N PRO A 81 6.86 -10.82 6.43
CA PRO A 81 7.98 -11.13 5.55
C PRO A 81 8.31 -12.63 5.48
N ASP A 82 7.75 -13.45 6.38
CA ASP A 82 8.00 -14.89 6.46
C ASP A 82 7.30 -15.69 5.34
N TYR A 83 6.44 -15.03 4.55
CA TYR A 83 5.76 -15.63 3.41
C TYR A 83 6.19 -15.01 2.07
N PRO A 84 7.48 -15.04 1.70
CA PRO A 84 7.99 -14.32 0.53
C PRO A 84 7.37 -14.81 -0.80
N LYS A 85 6.96 -16.09 -0.87
CA LYS A 85 6.34 -16.68 -2.06
C LYS A 85 4.86 -16.32 -2.27
N ARG A 86 4.23 -15.62 -1.31
CA ARG A 86 2.81 -15.22 -1.38
C ARG A 86 2.61 -13.84 -2.03
N SER A 87 3.66 -13.04 -2.15
CA SER A 87 3.64 -11.73 -2.81
C SER A 87 2.52 -10.80 -2.29
N PHE A 88 2.36 -10.70 -0.97
CA PHE A 88 1.28 -9.93 -0.34
C PHE A 88 1.20 -8.48 -0.79
N GLY A 89 2.33 -7.81 -1.07
CA GLY A 89 2.31 -6.45 -1.63
C GLY A 89 1.64 -6.38 -3.01
N THR A 90 1.95 -7.30 -3.91
CA THR A 90 1.27 -7.38 -5.22
C THR A 90 -0.20 -7.74 -5.05
N PHE A 91 -0.50 -8.72 -4.19
CA PHE A 91 -1.87 -9.15 -3.94
C PHE A 91 -2.74 -8.01 -3.39
N ALA A 92 -2.21 -7.20 -2.47
CA ALA A 92 -2.90 -6.04 -1.94
C ALA A 92 -3.29 -5.03 -3.02
N ILE A 93 -2.40 -4.78 -4.00
CA ILE A 93 -2.70 -3.88 -5.12
C ILE A 93 -3.78 -4.47 -6.04
N LEU A 94 -3.72 -5.78 -6.32
CA LEU A 94 -4.76 -6.45 -7.11
C LEU A 94 -6.13 -6.34 -6.42
N CYS A 95 -6.17 -6.51 -5.09
CA CYS A 95 -7.41 -6.32 -4.33
C CYS A 95 -7.91 -4.88 -4.37
N GLN A 96 -7.02 -3.88 -4.31
CA GLN A 96 -7.41 -2.47 -4.47
C GLN A 96 -7.97 -2.19 -5.87
N ILE A 97 -7.41 -2.78 -6.92
CA ILE A 97 -7.94 -2.67 -8.29
C ILE A 97 -9.36 -3.23 -8.37
N GLU A 98 -9.59 -4.42 -7.80
CA GLU A 98 -10.94 -5.00 -7.76
C GLU A 98 -11.91 -4.18 -6.89
N GLN A 99 -11.42 -3.59 -5.80
CA GLN A 99 -12.23 -2.70 -4.96
C GLN A 99 -12.58 -1.40 -5.68
N ALA A 100 -11.64 -0.78 -6.40
CA ALA A 100 -11.90 0.42 -7.19
C ALA A 100 -12.99 0.16 -8.24
N LYS A 101 -12.91 -0.97 -8.96
CA LYS A 101 -13.96 -1.40 -9.89
C LYS A 101 -15.31 -1.59 -9.20
N ALA A 102 -15.34 -2.22 -8.03
CA ALA A 102 -16.59 -2.44 -7.29
C ALA A 102 -17.22 -1.12 -6.78
N LEU A 103 -16.42 -0.08 -6.61
CA LEU A 103 -16.85 1.26 -6.20
C LEU A 103 -17.11 2.21 -7.38
N ASP A 104 -17.00 1.72 -8.63
CA ASP A 104 -17.12 2.52 -9.85
C ASP A 104 -16.09 3.68 -9.90
N LEU A 105 -14.87 3.41 -9.42
CA LEU A 105 -13.75 4.35 -9.45
C LEU A 105 -12.83 4.06 -10.65
N ASP A 106 -12.37 5.13 -11.29
CA ASP A 106 -11.60 5.05 -12.53
C ASP A 106 -10.17 4.53 -12.35
N SER A 107 -9.59 4.70 -11.15
CA SER A 107 -8.13 4.56 -10.97
C SER A 107 -7.70 4.06 -9.61
N VAL A 108 -6.52 3.42 -9.59
CA VAL A 108 -5.74 3.17 -8.38
C VAL A 108 -4.40 3.88 -8.52
N TYR A 109 -4.19 4.90 -7.70
CA TYR A 109 -2.96 5.68 -7.66
C TYR A 109 -1.90 4.92 -6.86
N LEU A 110 -0.88 4.41 -7.56
CA LEU A 110 0.23 3.70 -6.91
C LEU A 110 1.28 4.63 -6.30
N GLY A 111 1.07 5.96 -6.34
CA GLY A 111 2.02 6.98 -5.88
C GLY A 111 3.25 7.13 -6.78
N TYR A 112 4.24 7.89 -6.31
CA TYR A 112 5.44 8.22 -7.09
C TYR A 112 6.21 7.00 -7.60
N TRP A 113 6.72 7.10 -8.82
CA TRP A 113 7.60 6.10 -9.42
C TRP A 113 8.91 6.77 -9.84
N ILE A 114 10.03 6.23 -9.35
CA ILE A 114 11.38 6.66 -9.70
C ILE A 114 11.99 5.52 -10.52
N ARG A 115 12.35 5.80 -11.77
CA ARG A 115 12.83 4.82 -12.75
C ARG A 115 14.05 4.04 -12.26
N GLU A 116 14.98 4.70 -11.57
CA GLU A 116 16.23 4.12 -11.08
C GLU A 116 16.03 3.31 -9.78
N CYS A 117 14.84 3.39 -9.16
CA CYS A 117 14.56 2.72 -7.91
C CYS A 117 14.05 1.29 -8.14
N ILE A 118 14.94 0.30 -7.96
CA ILE A 118 14.61 -1.13 -8.09
C ILE A 118 13.42 -1.53 -7.21
N LYS A 119 13.28 -0.93 -6.01
CA LYS A 119 12.15 -1.19 -5.08
C LYS A 119 10.81 -0.75 -5.67
N MET A 120 10.76 0.10 -6.70
CA MET A 120 9.55 0.61 -7.35
C MET A 120 9.23 -0.03 -8.71
N ASN A 121 10.12 -0.87 -9.26
CA ASN A 121 9.92 -1.56 -10.55
C ASN A 121 8.66 -2.44 -10.60
N TYR A 122 8.09 -2.80 -9.44
CA TYR A 122 6.89 -3.61 -9.42
C TYR A 122 5.66 -2.87 -9.96
N LYS A 123 5.62 -1.53 -9.93
CA LYS A 123 4.46 -0.71 -10.30
C LYS A 123 4.16 -0.76 -11.80
N THR A 124 5.19 -0.89 -12.64
CA THR A 124 5.06 -0.97 -14.11
C THR A 124 4.38 -2.25 -14.60
N ARG A 125 4.22 -3.24 -13.71
CA ARG A 125 3.60 -4.53 -14.03
C ARG A 125 2.06 -4.50 -13.97
N PHE A 126 1.46 -3.44 -13.41
CA PHE A 126 0.00 -3.29 -13.38
C PHE A 126 -0.44 -2.49 -14.59
N GLN A 127 -1.27 -3.09 -15.46
CA GLN A 127 -1.64 -2.53 -16.75
C GLN A 127 -3.17 -2.48 -16.90
N PRO A 128 -3.73 -1.48 -17.61
CA PRO A 128 -3.03 -0.36 -18.26
C PRO A 128 -2.46 0.66 -17.25
N LEU A 129 -1.20 1.07 -17.42
CA LEU A 129 -0.55 2.08 -16.57
C LEU A 129 -0.52 3.45 -17.27
N GLU A 130 -0.85 4.48 -16.49
CA GLU A 130 -0.64 5.88 -16.88
C GLU A 130 0.36 6.54 -15.92
N LEU A 131 1.14 7.48 -16.46
CA LEU A 131 2.06 8.32 -15.72
C LEU A 131 1.61 9.77 -15.79
N TYR A 132 1.66 10.46 -14.65
CA TYR A 132 1.41 11.89 -14.58
C TYR A 132 2.74 12.65 -14.71
N ILE A 133 2.99 13.21 -15.89
CA ILE A 133 4.23 13.88 -16.26
C ILE A 133 3.89 15.30 -16.69
N GLU A 134 4.57 16.29 -16.09
CA GLU A 134 4.42 17.71 -16.44
C GLU A 134 2.95 18.21 -16.51
N GLY A 135 2.11 17.68 -15.62
CA GLY A 135 0.70 18.09 -15.52
C GLY A 135 -0.27 17.30 -16.41
N THR A 136 0.20 16.28 -17.13
CA THR A 136 -0.65 15.50 -18.05
C THR A 136 -0.51 14.00 -17.78
N TRP A 137 -1.63 13.28 -17.90
CA TRP A 137 -1.65 11.81 -17.90
C TRP A 137 -1.25 11.30 -19.28
N ALA A 138 -0.26 10.42 -19.32
CA ALA A 138 0.17 9.73 -20.54
C ALA A 138 0.21 8.22 -20.28
N PRO A 139 -0.15 7.38 -21.26
CA PRO A 139 0.15 5.95 -21.18
C PRO A 139 1.66 5.77 -21.03
N GLU A 140 2.06 4.74 -20.25
CA GLU A 140 3.44 4.30 -19.92
C GLU A 140 4.59 5.01 -20.66
N ASP A 141 5.62 5.42 -19.91
CA ASP A 141 6.80 6.13 -20.43
C ASP A 141 7.33 5.46 -21.72
N PRO A 142 7.30 6.14 -22.88
CA PRO A 142 7.87 5.58 -24.10
C PRO A 142 9.36 5.30 -23.84
N GLN A 143 9.72 4.03 -23.89
CA GLN A 143 11.06 3.49 -23.59
C GLN A 143 12.21 4.31 -24.17
#